data_AF-A0A9P8VT29-F1
#
_entry.id   AF-A0A9P8VT29-F1
#
_cell.length_a   1.000
_cell.length_b   1.000
_cell.length_c   1.000
_cell.angle_alpha   90.00
_cell.angle_beta   90.00
_cell.angle_gamma   90.00
#
_symmetry.space_group_name_H-M   'P 1'
#
loop_
_entity.id
_entity.type
_entity.pdbx_description
1 polymer ?
#
loop_
_entity_poly.entity_id
_entity_poly.type
_entity_poly.pdbx_seq_one_letter_code
_entity_poly.pdbx_strand_id
1 'polypeptide(L)'
;MLPQFRQILSVIVVLEIPLPVSALARLLDVSRNVVHGQLNMLHSVFDIPTSGVLPVQVYHSSFRQFLLEPSSECPVDVKSAHEWVATSCLRVMSACLRRNICTVSEPARDRASISPSSVNSCISQELQYACRY
;
A
#
# COMPACT_ATOMS: atom_id res chain seq x y z
N MET A 1 19.22 9.28 -8.86
CA MET A 1 18.11 8.62 -8.13
C MET A 1 17.68 7.41 -8.95
N LEU A 2 17.55 6.21 -8.35
CA LEU A 2 17.14 5.01 -9.10
C LEU A 2 15.67 5.14 -9.55
N PRO A 3 15.29 4.81 -10.79
CA PRO A 3 13.91 4.96 -11.28
C PRO A 3 12.86 4.30 -10.38
N GLN A 4 13.19 3.11 -9.85
CA GLN A 4 12.32 2.35 -8.95
C GLN A 4 12.06 3.06 -7.62
N PHE A 5 13.01 3.84 -7.11
CA PHE A 5 12.84 4.64 -5.89
C PHE A 5 11.80 5.73 -6.09
N ARG A 6 11.94 6.52 -7.17
CA ARG A 6 10.99 7.59 -7.49
C ARG A 6 9.59 7.04 -7.70
N GLN A 7 9.48 5.85 -8.31
CA GLN A 7 8.20 5.17 -8.50
C GLN A 7 7.55 4.81 -7.16
N ILE A 8 8.28 4.17 -6.23
CA ILE A 8 7.77 3.81 -4.89
C ILE A 8 7.36 5.06 -4.09
N LEU A 9 8.16 6.12 -4.14
CA LEU A 9 7.80 7.39 -3.51
C LEU A 9 6.53 8.00 -4.08
N SER A 10 6.41 8.00 -5.41
CA SER A 10 5.24 8.54 -6.09
C SER A 10 3.99 7.78 -5.65
N VAL A 11 4.06 6.44 -5.51
CA VAL A 11 2.96 5.63 -4.97
C VAL A 11 2.61 6.07 -3.55
N ILE A 12 3.58 6.11 -2.63
CA ILE A 12 3.30 6.42 -1.22
C ILE A 12 2.66 7.80 -1.07
N VAL A 13 3.06 8.75 -1.91
CA VAL A 13 2.43 10.08 -1.97
C VAL A 13 0.98 10.00 -2.47
N VAL A 14 0.63 9.16 -3.44
CA VAL A 14 -0.75 9.12 -3.97
C VAL A 14 -1.69 8.16 -3.24
N LEU A 15 -1.20 7.30 -2.33
CA LEU A 15 -2.06 6.42 -1.54
C LEU A 15 -3.02 7.23 -0.67
N GLU A 16 -4.32 6.93 -0.80
CA GLU A 16 -5.37 7.52 0.05
C GLU A 16 -5.19 7.19 1.54
N ILE A 17 -4.85 5.93 1.85
CA ILE A 17 -4.48 5.49 3.20
C ILE A 17 -3.07 4.90 3.15
N PRO A 18 -2.17 5.31 4.07
CA PRO A 18 -0.88 4.70 4.27
C PRO A 18 -0.93 3.19 4.46
N LEU A 19 -0.01 2.46 3.81
CA LEU A 19 0.13 1.01 3.94
C LEU A 19 1.42 0.64 4.67
N PRO A 20 1.45 -0.48 5.42
CA PRO A 20 2.69 -1.01 5.95
C PRO A 20 3.59 -1.51 4.81
N VAL A 21 4.90 -1.53 5.05
CA VAL A 21 5.91 -1.98 4.07
C VAL A 21 5.55 -3.35 3.47
N SER A 22 5.02 -4.25 4.29
CA SER A 22 4.62 -5.59 3.85
C SER A 22 3.46 -5.57 2.85
N ALA A 23 2.42 -4.76 3.09
CA ALA A 23 1.28 -4.60 2.18
C ALA A 23 1.68 -3.80 0.94
N LEU A 24 2.48 -2.74 1.09
CA LEU A 24 3.00 -1.95 -0.02
C LEU A 24 3.83 -2.81 -0.99
N ALA A 25 4.73 -3.64 -0.45
CA ALA A 25 5.53 -4.58 -1.22
C ALA A 25 4.65 -5.56 -2.03
N ARG A 26 3.62 -6.13 -1.40
CA ARG A 26 2.68 -7.05 -2.07
C ARG A 26 1.81 -6.35 -3.09
N LEU A 27 1.35 -5.13 -2.82
CA LEU A 27 0.57 -4.33 -3.75
C LEU A 27 1.38 -4.00 -5.00
N LEU A 28 2.62 -3.53 -4.84
CA LEU A 28 3.48 -3.12 -5.96
C LEU A 28 4.20 -4.27 -6.66
N ASP A 29 4.08 -5.49 -6.15
CA ASP A 29 4.82 -6.67 -6.63
C ASP A 29 6.34 -6.50 -6.57
N VAL A 30 6.82 -5.87 -5.49
CA VAL A 30 8.24 -5.59 -5.26
C VAL A 30 8.68 -6.28 -3.97
N SER A 31 9.93 -6.72 -3.91
CA SER A 31 10.45 -7.34 -2.69
C SER A 31 10.42 -6.38 -1.50
N ARG A 32 10.09 -6.90 -0.32
CA ARG A 32 10.07 -6.10 0.93
C ARG A 32 11.41 -5.42 1.20
N ASN A 33 12.52 -6.08 0.90
CA ASN A 33 13.87 -5.55 1.09
C ASN A 33 14.15 -4.35 0.20
N VAL A 34 13.64 -4.36 -1.05
CA VAL A 34 13.73 -3.20 -1.94
C VAL A 34 12.91 -2.05 -1.37
N VAL A 35 11.63 -2.26 -1.02
CA VAL A 35 10.80 -1.20 -0.44
C VAL A 35 11.41 -0.63 0.84
N HIS A 36 11.86 -1.49 1.74
CA HIS A 36 12.48 -1.08 3.00
C HIS A 36 13.82 -0.35 2.77
N GLY A 37 14.70 -0.88 1.93
CA GLY A 37 15.98 -0.24 1.61
C GLY A 37 15.80 1.13 0.95
N GLN A 38 14.81 1.25 0.08
CA GLN A 38 14.43 2.53 -0.53
C GLN A 38 13.93 3.52 0.53
N LEU A 39 12.96 3.12 1.37
CA LEU A 39 12.41 4.00 2.39
C LEU A 39 13.45 4.40 3.44
N ASN A 40 14.38 3.51 3.78
CA ASN A 40 15.44 3.80 4.74
C ASN A 40 16.34 4.97 4.32
N MET A 41 16.43 5.28 3.02
CA MET A 41 17.16 6.48 2.56
C MET A 41 16.47 7.79 2.99
N LEU A 42 15.24 7.72 3.48
CA LEU A 42 14.40 8.84 3.87
C LEU A 42 13.88 8.75 5.31
N HIS A 43 14.58 8.04 6.21
CA HIS A 43 14.24 7.94 7.64
C HIS A 43 14.04 9.31 8.33
N SER A 44 14.64 10.38 7.81
CA SER A 44 14.46 11.74 8.32
C SER A 44 13.10 12.36 7.99
N VAL A 45 12.37 11.82 7.01
CA VAL A 45 11.08 12.37 6.52
C VAL A 45 9.95 11.33 6.49
N PHE A 46 10.26 10.05 6.63
CA PHE A 46 9.28 8.96 6.79
C PHE A 46 9.40 8.27 8.14
N ASP A 47 8.27 8.05 8.80
CA ASP A 47 8.15 7.08 9.87
C ASP A 47 8.06 5.68 9.26
N ILE A 48 9.07 4.85 9.52
CA ILE A 48 9.19 3.50 8.99
C ILE A 48 9.18 2.55 10.19
N PRO A 49 8.00 2.03 10.57
CA PRO A 49 7.89 1.18 11.73
C PRO A 49 8.64 -0.13 11.54
N THR A 50 9.45 -0.51 12.52
CA THR A 50 10.17 -1.79 12.54
C THR A 50 9.24 -3.00 12.65
N SER A 51 8.03 -2.82 13.20
CA SER A 51 7.07 -3.91 13.40
C SER A 51 6.46 -4.45 12.10
N GLY A 52 6.62 -3.77 10.96
CA GLY A 52 6.16 -4.23 9.64
C GLY A 52 4.63 -4.36 9.46
N VAL A 53 3.89 -4.10 10.54
CA VAL A 53 2.41 -4.14 10.65
C VAL A 53 1.83 -2.72 10.65
N LEU A 54 2.58 -1.75 11.15
CA LEU A 54 2.19 -0.34 11.18
C LEU A 54 2.47 0.33 9.81
N PRO A 55 1.61 1.28 9.38
CA PRO A 55 1.74 1.94 8.10
C PRO A 55 2.98 2.84 8.00
N VAL A 56 3.52 2.98 6.79
CA VAL A 56 4.57 3.97 6.50
C VAL A 56 3.94 5.35 6.45
N GLN A 57 4.36 6.26 7.32
CA GLN A 57 3.79 7.62 7.36
C GLN A 57 4.83 8.67 6.93
N VAL A 58 4.38 9.70 6.23
CA VAL A 58 5.22 10.88 5.97
C VAL A 58 5.20 11.75 7.22
N TYR A 59 6.35 12.03 7.83
CA TYR A 59 6.44 12.83 9.05
C TYR A 59 5.92 14.25 8.86
N HIS A 60 6.11 14.83 7.67
CA HIS A 60 5.82 16.24 7.43
C HIS A 60 5.01 16.45 6.14
N SER A 61 3.84 17.08 6.28
CA SER A 61 2.96 17.43 5.16
C SER A 61 3.64 18.31 4.11
N SER A 62 4.65 19.10 4.50
CA SER A 62 5.47 19.89 3.55
C SER A 62 6.30 19.01 2.61
N PHE A 63 6.74 17.83 3.03
CA PHE A 63 7.50 16.93 2.17
C PHE A 63 6.61 16.36 1.06
N ARG A 64 5.36 16.03 1.40
CA ARG A 64 4.34 15.67 0.40
C ARG A 64 4.14 16.80 -0.61
N GLN A 65 3.98 18.05 -0.14
CA GLN A 65 3.82 19.21 -1.02
C GLN A 65 5.05 19.45 -1.90
N PHE A 66 6.25 19.33 -1.33
CA PHE A 66 7.52 19.45 -2.07
C PHE A 66 7.59 18.45 -3.23
N LEU A 67 7.22 17.19 -3.01
CA LEU A 67 7.21 16.17 -4.05
C LEU A 67 6.17 16.44 -5.15
N LEU A 68 5.06 17.10 -4.82
CA LEU A 68 3.98 17.42 -5.77
C LEU A 68 4.27 18.69 -6.57
N GLU A 69 5.22 19.52 -6.13
CA GLU A 69 5.59 20.76 -6.78
C GLU A 69 6.39 20.48 -8.07
N PRO A 70 5.90 20.87 -9.27
CA PRO A 70 6.60 20.61 -10.53
C PRO A 70 7.98 21.27 -10.62
N SER A 71 8.17 22.38 -9.91
CA SER A 71 9.44 23.12 -9.83
C SER A 71 10.43 22.54 -8.82
N SER A 72 10.05 21.51 -8.05
CA SER A 72 10.97 20.84 -7.14
C SER A 72 12.07 20.10 -7.88
N GLU A 73 13.16 19.79 -7.17
CA GLU A 73 14.26 18.97 -7.72
C GLU A 73 13.85 17.50 -7.89
N CYS A 74 12.71 17.08 -7.32
CA CYS A 74 12.25 15.71 -7.33
C CYS A 74 10.71 15.61 -7.45
N PRO A 75 10.11 16.09 -8.56
CA PRO A 75 8.67 16.03 -8.71
C PRO A 75 8.23 14.56 -8.88
N VAL A 76 7.11 14.17 -8.30
CA VAL A 76 6.51 12.85 -8.55
C VAL A 76 5.56 12.91 -9.73
N ASP A 77 5.55 11.86 -10.55
CA ASP A 77 4.52 11.71 -11.58
C ASP A 77 3.28 11.08 -10.95
N VAL A 78 2.37 11.94 -10.49
CA VAL A 78 1.12 11.58 -9.82
C VAL A 78 0.24 10.71 -10.73
N LYS A 79 0.20 11.03 -12.03
CA LYS A 79 -0.66 10.31 -12.98
C LYS A 79 -0.15 8.88 -13.17
N SER A 80 1.14 8.73 -13.48
CA SER A 80 1.75 7.39 -13.61
C SER A 80 1.68 6.59 -12.31
N ALA A 81 1.75 7.26 -11.15
CA ALA A 81 1.58 6.59 -9.86
C ALA A 81 0.16 6.07 -9.65
N HIS A 82 -0.88 6.86 -9.95
CA HIS A 82 -2.27 6.39 -9.88
C HIS A 82 -2.54 5.25 -10.86
N GLU A 83 -2.02 5.32 -12.09
CA GLU A 83 -2.13 4.23 -13.07
C GLU A 83 -1.49 2.94 -12.54
N TRP A 84 -0.31 3.05 -11.90
CA TRP A 84 0.36 1.90 -11.32
C TRP A 84 -0.40 1.33 -10.11
N VAL A 85 -0.93 2.18 -9.23
CA VAL A 85 -1.77 1.74 -8.09
C VAL A 85 -3.01 1.03 -8.61
N ALA A 86 -3.74 1.60 -9.56
CA ALA A 86 -4.95 1.00 -10.12
C ALA A 86 -4.66 -0.38 -10.75
N THR A 87 -3.60 -0.46 -11.57
CA THR A 87 -3.17 -1.72 -12.19
C THR A 87 -2.77 -2.76 -11.14
N SER A 88 -2.08 -2.33 -10.10
CA SER A 88 -1.68 -3.16 -8.96
C SER A 88 -2.88 -3.68 -8.17
N CYS A 89 -3.88 -2.83 -7.91
CA CYS A 89 -5.13 -3.21 -7.26
C CYS A 89 -5.87 -4.29 -8.06
N LEU A 90 -6.02 -4.10 -9.37
CA LEU A 90 -6.67 -5.09 -10.25
C LEU A 90 -5.93 -6.44 -10.23
N ARG A 91 -4.59 -6.41 -10.26
CA ARG A 91 -3.76 -7.63 -10.14
C ARG A 91 -4.01 -8.35 -8.82
N VAL A 92 -3.97 -7.62 -7.69
CA VAL A 92 -4.22 -8.19 -6.35
C VAL A 92 -5.63 -8.77 -6.25
N MET A 93 -6.65 -8.03 -6.73
CA MET A 93 -8.03 -8.51 -6.79
C MET A 93 -8.14 -9.80 -7.57
N SER A 94 -7.59 -9.83 -8.79
CA SER A 94 -7.66 -11.00 -9.66
C SER A 94 -6.96 -12.22 -9.07
N ALA A 95 -5.89 -12.04 -8.30
CA ALA A 95 -5.13 -13.13 -7.71
C ALA A 95 -5.75 -13.65 -6.40
N CYS A 96 -6.36 -12.77 -5.61
CA CYS A 96 -6.72 -13.09 -4.22
C CYS A 96 -8.23 -13.18 -3.98
N LEU A 97 -9.08 -12.52 -4.80
CA LEU A 97 -10.52 -12.64 -4.64
C LEU A 97 -11.01 -14.03 -5.05
N ARG A 98 -11.80 -14.63 -4.17
CA ARG A 98 -12.50 -15.89 -4.44
C ARG A 98 -13.82 -15.91 -3.71
N ARG A 99 -14.76 -16.71 -4.22
CA ARG A 99 -16.04 -16.94 -3.56
C ARG A 99 -15.78 -17.55 -2.17
N ASN A 100 -16.50 -17.04 -1.16
CA ASN A 100 -16.35 -17.48 0.22
C ASN A 100 -14.89 -17.41 0.71
N ILE A 101 -14.24 -16.24 0.55
CA ILE A 101 -12.82 -16.04 0.86
C ILE A 101 -12.45 -16.45 2.29
N CYS A 102 -13.36 -16.22 3.25
CA CYS A 102 -13.21 -16.61 4.66
C CYS A 102 -13.70 -18.04 4.99
N THR A 103 -14.02 -18.85 3.97
CA THR A 103 -14.43 -20.26 4.10
C THR A 103 -15.51 -20.48 5.17
N VAL A 104 -16.54 -19.63 5.17
CA VAL A 104 -17.65 -19.72 6.12
C VAL A 104 -18.49 -20.95 5.77
N SER A 105 -18.68 -21.83 6.76
CA SER A 105 -19.35 -23.13 6.58
C SER A 105 -20.84 -23.01 6.23
N GLU A 106 -21.48 -21.92 6.67
CA GLU A 106 -22.91 -21.68 6.46
C GLU A 106 -23.10 -20.45 5.57
N PRO A 107 -23.62 -20.60 4.34
CA PRO A 107 -23.84 -19.47 3.43
C PRO A 107 -24.84 -18.43 3.96
N ALA A 108 -25.71 -18.83 4.89
CA ALA A 108 -26.72 -17.99 5.53
C ALA A 108 -26.25 -17.40 6.88
N ARG A 109 -24.99 -17.60 7.27
CA ARG A 109 -24.45 -17.06 8.52
C ARG A 109 -24.44 -15.54 8.46
N ASP A 110 -24.94 -14.89 9.51
CA ASP A 110 -24.93 -13.44 9.60
C ASP A 110 -23.48 -12.91 9.52
N ARG A 111 -23.26 -11.90 8.68
CA ARG A 111 -21.95 -11.25 8.51
C ARG A 111 -21.44 -10.70 9.83
N ALA A 112 -22.33 -10.19 10.68
CA ALA A 112 -21.97 -9.65 12.00
C ALA A 112 -21.43 -10.73 12.96
N SER A 113 -21.69 -12.02 12.69
CA SER A 113 -21.19 -13.14 13.48
C SER A 113 -19.78 -13.61 13.09
N ILE A 114 -19.23 -13.10 11.99
CA ILE A 114 -17.86 -13.41 11.55
C ILE A 114 -16.89 -12.51 12.31
N SER A 115 -15.95 -13.11 13.05
CA SER A 115 -15.01 -12.32 13.85
C SER A 115 -14.09 -11.46 12.95
N PRO A 116 -13.74 -10.23 13.38
CA PRO A 116 -12.77 -9.40 12.66
C PRO A 116 -11.41 -10.09 12.47
N SER A 117 -11.00 -10.93 13.42
CA SER A 117 -9.78 -11.73 13.33
C SER A 117 -9.82 -12.74 12.18
N SER A 118 -10.97 -13.40 11.97
CA SER A 118 -11.16 -14.34 10.85
C SER A 118 -11.08 -13.59 9.52
N VAL A 119 -11.72 -12.43 9.42
CA VAL A 119 -11.64 -11.58 8.23
C VAL A 119 -10.20 -11.16 7.95
N ASN A 120 -9.49 -10.64 8.95
CA ASN A 120 -8.10 -10.17 8.80
C ASN A 120 -7.11 -11.31 8.48
N SER A 121 -7.42 -12.56 8.84
CA SER A 121 -6.61 -13.73 8.47
C SER A 121 -6.81 -14.15 7.01
N CYS A 122 -7.96 -13.81 6.42
CA CYS A 122 -8.34 -14.23 5.06
C CYS A 122 -8.19 -13.11 4.02
N ILE A 123 -8.32 -11.85 4.44
CA ILE A 123 -8.25 -10.66 3.58
C ILE A 123 -7.05 -9.83 4.01
N SER A 124 -5.96 -9.93 3.24
CA SER A 124 -4.74 -9.17 3.49
C SER A 124 -4.94 -7.67 3.31
N GLN A 125 -4.08 -6.86 3.91
CA GLN A 125 -4.21 -5.40 3.89
C GLN A 125 -4.14 -4.80 2.48
N GLU A 126 -3.29 -5.34 1.59
CA GLU A 126 -3.25 -4.92 0.18
C GLU A 126 -4.54 -5.28 -0.58
N LEU A 127 -5.19 -6.39 -0.24
CA LEU A 127 -6.47 -6.76 -0.84
C LEU A 127 -7.60 -5.86 -0.29
N GLN A 128 -7.60 -5.57 1.01
CA GLN A 128 -8.53 -4.61 1.61
C GLN A 128 -8.40 -3.23 0.96
N TYR A 129 -7.17 -2.77 0.74
CA TYR A 129 -6.90 -1.52 0.04
C TYR A 129 -7.42 -1.56 -1.39
N ALA A 130 -7.04 -2.60 -2.15
CA ALA A 130 -7.44 -2.75 -3.53
C ALA A 130 -8.96 -2.68 -3.70
N CYS A 131 -9.73 -3.35 -2.84
CA CYS A 131 -11.19 -3.44 -2.97
C CYS A 131 -11.97 -2.22 -2.48
N ARG A 132 -11.32 -1.19 -1.92
CA ARG A 132 -12.01 -0.08 -1.26
C ARG A 132 -12.06 1.21 -2.09
N TYR A 133 -11.08 1.43 -2.94
CA TYR A 133 -10.86 2.67 -3.69
C TYR A 133 -10.74 2.38 -5.18
#